data_AF-A0A2R6TB06-F1
#
_entry.id   AF-A0A2R6TB06-F1
#
_cell.length_a   1.000
_cell.length_b   1.000
_cell.length_c   1.000
_cell.angle_alpha   90.00
_cell.angle_beta   90.00
_cell.angle_gamma   90.00
#
_symmetry.space_group_name_H-M   'P 1'
#
loop_
_entity.id
_entity.type
_entity.pdbx_description
1 polymer ?
#
loop_
_entity_poly.entity_id
_entity_poly.type
_entity_poly.pdbx_seq_one_letter_code
_entity_poly.pdbx_strand_id
1 'polypeptide(L)'
;MNRSIVLGTLLVGVFSLPLMLAGPAFAQYMGSGGEGAQDGGHPSMSLEAQLELAKRKVDYAADNPGAGSGTPYMDAGGVLGASAIAAAIFGGIAGAFFLRGRTGKYAKPGTG
;
A
#
# COMPACT_ATOMS: atom_id res chain seq x y z
N MET A 1 10.26 30.99 11.86
CA MET A 1 9.28 29.89 11.65
C MET A 1 9.71 28.70 12.49
N ASN A 2 8.82 28.16 13.33
CA ASN A 2 9.20 27.08 14.25
C ASN A 2 9.46 25.78 13.48
N ARG A 3 10.68 25.21 13.61
CA ARG A 3 11.07 23.96 12.94
C ARG A 3 10.10 22.81 13.24
N SER A 4 9.53 22.77 14.44
CA SER A 4 8.53 21.77 14.83
C SER A 4 7.21 21.89 14.05
N ILE A 5 6.79 23.11 13.71
CA ILE A 5 5.59 23.34 12.90
C ILE A 5 5.86 22.93 11.45
N VAL A 6 7.04 23.25 10.92
CA VAL A 6 7.45 22.85 9.56
C VAL A 6 7.57 21.34 9.44
N LEU A 7 8.15 20.66 10.43
CA LEU A 7 8.28 19.20 10.41
C LEU A 7 6.90 18.52 10.52
N GLY A 8 6.02 19.07 11.36
CA GLY A 8 4.65 18.57 11.52
C GLY A 8 3.82 18.70 10.26
N THR A 9 3.87 19.85 9.58
CA THR A 9 3.13 20.05 8.31
C THR A 9 3.67 19.19 7.18
N LEU A 10 4.99 18.95 7.12
CA LEU A 10 5.60 18.08 6.12
C LEU A 10 5.18 16.61 6.30
N LEU A 11 5.19 16.11 7.54
CA LEU A 11 4.74 14.75 7.84
C LEU A 11 3.26 14.55 7.51
N VAL A 12 2.40 15.50 7.89
CA VAL A 12 0.97 15.41 7.54
C VAL A 12 0.77 15.37 6.03
N GLY A 13 1.48 16.19 5.27
CA GLY A 13 1.40 16.19 3.80
C GLY A 13 1.80 14.85 3.19
N VAL A 14 2.92 14.25 3.63
CA VAL A 14 3.42 12.98 3.09
C VAL A 14 2.47 11.82 3.36
N PHE A 15 1.81 11.77 4.52
CA PHE A 15 0.87 10.69 4.84
C PHE A 15 -0.55 10.90 4.29
N SER A 16 -0.97 12.14 4.04
CA SER A 16 -2.33 12.43 3.55
C SER A 16 -2.46 12.43 2.02
N LEU A 17 -1.39 12.76 1.29
CA LEU A 17 -1.38 12.75 -0.18
C LEU A 17 -1.71 11.37 -0.80
N PRO A 18 -1.14 10.23 -0.31
CA PRO A 18 -1.48 8.91 -0.84
C PRO A 18 -2.93 8.52 -0.59
N LEU A 19 -3.50 8.90 0.56
CA LEU A 19 -4.90 8.67 0.91
C LEU A 19 -5.85 9.42 -0.02
N MET A 20 -5.48 10.63 -0.44
CA MET A 20 -6.27 11.45 -1.36
C MET A 20 -6.19 10.96 -2.81
N LEU A 21 -5.05 10.39 -3.23
CA LEU A 21 -4.86 9.81 -4.57
C LEU A 21 -5.27 8.32 -4.69
N ALA A 22 -5.58 7.63 -3.59
CA ALA A 22 -5.99 6.22 -3.61
C ALA A 22 -7.43 6.01 -4.13
N GLY A 23 -8.28 7.03 -4.10
CA GLY A 23 -9.68 6.96 -4.56
C GLY A 23 -9.86 6.42 -6.00
N PRO A 24 -9.18 6.94 -7.02
CA PRO A 24 -9.33 6.46 -8.40
C PRO A 24 -8.80 5.04 -8.64
N ALA A 25 -7.84 4.55 -7.85
CA ALA A 25 -7.26 3.23 -8.04
C ALA A 25 -8.26 2.09 -7.73
N PHE A 26 -9.11 2.26 -6.72
CA PHE A 26 -10.16 1.29 -6.39
C PHE A 26 -11.38 1.39 -7.33
N ALA A 27 -11.70 2.60 -7.80
CA ALA A 27 -12.85 2.84 -8.67
C ALA A 27 -12.68 2.28 -10.10
N GLN A 28 -11.44 2.14 -10.59
CA GLN A 28 -11.18 1.52 -11.90
C GLN A 28 -11.42 0.00 -11.91
N TYR A 29 -11.47 -0.66 -10.76
CA TYR A 29 -11.69 -2.11 -10.66
C TYR A 29 -13.12 -2.48 -10.26
N MET A 30 -13.84 -1.58 -9.59
CA MET A 30 -15.24 -1.75 -9.20
C MET A 30 -16.10 -0.97 -10.18
N GLY A 31 -16.53 -1.63 -11.25
CA GLY A 31 -17.48 -1.07 -12.22
C GLY A 31 -18.68 -0.43 -11.50
N SER A 32 -19.04 0.77 -11.97
CA SER A 32 -20.16 1.57 -11.46
C SER A 32 -21.42 0.72 -11.32
N GLY A 33 -21.80 0.39 -10.08
CA GLY A 33 -23.03 -0.34 -9.74
C GLY A 33 -24.25 0.55 -9.91
N GLY A 34 -24.68 0.75 -11.16
CA GLY A 34 -26.00 1.27 -11.51
C GLY A 34 -26.92 0.14 -11.99
N GLU A 35 -28.20 0.24 -11.67
CA GLU A 35 -29.25 -0.66 -12.15
C GLU A 35 -29.18 -0.76 -13.69
N GLY A 36 -28.64 -1.87 -14.22
CA GLY A 36 -28.69 -2.18 -15.65
C GLY A 36 -27.38 -2.58 -16.34
N ALA A 37 -26.21 -2.46 -15.73
CA ALA A 37 -24.97 -2.96 -16.35
C ALA A 37 -23.86 -3.14 -15.31
N GLN A 38 -23.79 -4.32 -14.68
CA GLN A 38 -22.70 -4.63 -13.75
C GLN A 38 -21.33 -4.81 -14.43
N ASP A 39 -21.28 -5.03 -15.74
CA ASP A 39 -20.04 -5.32 -16.47
C ASP A 39 -19.93 -4.51 -17.78
N GLY A 40 -19.77 -3.18 -17.69
CA GLY A 40 -19.29 -2.37 -18.83
C GLY A 40 -20.12 -2.45 -20.14
N GLY A 41 -21.42 -2.72 -20.07
CA GLY A 41 -22.30 -2.81 -21.24
C GLY A 41 -22.51 -4.23 -21.80
N HIS A 42 -22.12 -5.28 -21.07
CA HIS A 42 -22.46 -6.66 -21.43
C HIS A 42 -23.85 -7.06 -20.90
N PRO A 43 -24.64 -7.85 -21.64
CA PRO A 43 -25.95 -8.33 -21.19
C PRO A 43 -25.81 -9.08 -19.88
N SER A 44 -26.79 -8.92 -18.97
CA SER A 44 -26.80 -9.56 -17.65
C SER A 44 -26.55 -11.06 -17.79
N MET A 45 -25.38 -11.50 -17.36
CA MET A 45 -24.95 -12.88 -17.49
C MET A 45 -25.74 -13.72 -16.47
N SER A 46 -26.29 -14.86 -16.90
CA SER A 46 -26.95 -15.82 -16.01
C SER A 46 -26.05 -16.21 -14.83
N LEU A 47 -26.64 -16.52 -13.67
CA LEU A 47 -25.90 -16.86 -12.45
C LEU A 47 -24.93 -18.01 -12.67
N GLU A 48 -25.34 -19.01 -13.46
CA GLU A 48 -24.56 -20.19 -13.81
C GLU A 48 -23.29 -19.82 -14.59
N ALA A 49 -23.42 -18.94 -15.58
CA ALA A 49 -22.29 -18.47 -16.38
C ALA A 49 -21.33 -17.58 -15.56
N GLN A 50 -21.86 -16.79 -14.61
CA GLN A 50 -21.01 -16.06 -13.66
C GLN A 50 -20.24 -17.02 -12.74
N LEU A 51 -20.90 -18.06 -12.23
CA LEU A 51 -20.28 -19.07 -11.38
C LEU A 51 -19.20 -19.86 -12.11
N GLU A 52 -19.44 -20.21 -13.38
CA GLU A 52 -18.49 -20.90 -14.23
C GLU A 52 -17.25 -20.04 -14.52
N LEU A 53 -17.45 -18.74 -14.82
CA LEU A 53 -16.34 -17.80 -14.98
C LEU A 53 -15.55 -17.60 -13.69
N ALA A 54 -16.22 -17.47 -12.54
CA ALA A 54 -15.55 -17.36 -11.25
C ALA A 54 -14.69 -18.59 -10.97
N LYS A 55 -15.21 -19.79 -11.21
CA LYS A 55 -14.45 -21.04 -11.07
C LYS A 55 -13.22 -21.05 -11.99
N ARG A 56 -13.38 -20.72 -13.27
CA ARG A 56 -12.26 -20.63 -14.22
C ARG A 56 -11.19 -19.62 -13.80
N LYS A 57 -11.58 -18.49 -13.20
CA LYS A 57 -10.64 -17.50 -12.66
C LYS A 57 -9.83 -18.04 -11.49
N VAL A 58 -10.46 -18.82 -10.59
CA VAL A 58 -9.78 -19.47 -9.47
C VAL A 58 -8.80 -20.52 -9.97
N ASP A 59 -9.24 -21.41 -10.87
CA ASP A 59 -8.39 -22.46 -11.44
C ASP A 59 -7.19 -21.84 -12.19
N TYR A 60 -7.42 -20.82 -13.01
CA TYR A 60 -6.36 -20.10 -13.71
C TYR A 60 -5.36 -19.44 -12.76
N ALA A 61 -5.82 -18.85 -11.65
CA ALA A 61 -4.94 -18.23 -10.66
C ALA A 61 -4.11 -19.27 -9.88
N ALA A 62 -4.67 -20.46 -9.64
CA ALA A 62 -3.94 -21.57 -9.03
C ALA A 62 -2.85 -22.11 -9.96
N ASP A 63 -3.15 -22.24 -11.25
CA ASP A 63 -2.21 -22.75 -12.25
C ASP A 63 -1.16 -21.71 -12.68
N ASN A 64 -1.44 -20.42 -12.47
CA ASN A 64 -0.59 -19.31 -12.91
C ASN A 64 -0.32 -18.33 -11.74
N PRO A 65 0.46 -18.73 -10.72
CA PRO A 65 0.72 -17.92 -9.53
C PRO A 65 1.41 -16.56 -9.82
N GLY A 66 2.00 -16.40 -11.01
CA GLY A 66 2.59 -15.14 -11.49
C GLY A 66 1.68 -14.27 -12.36
N ALA A 67 0.46 -14.72 -12.70
CA ALA A 67 -0.47 -14.00 -13.59
C ALA A 67 -1.40 -13.02 -12.85
N GLY A 68 -1.39 -13.01 -11.51
CA GLY A 68 -2.04 -11.98 -10.69
C GLY A 68 -1.30 -10.64 -10.79
N SER A 69 -1.95 -9.53 -10.40
CA SER A 69 -1.56 -8.12 -10.60
C SER A 69 -0.21 -7.63 -10.00
N GLY A 70 0.75 -8.54 -9.79
CA GLY A 70 2.07 -8.27 -9.27
C GLY A 70 2.05 -8.18 -7.74
N THR A 71 2.72 -9.14 -7.10
CA THR A 71 3.00 -9.26 -5.66
C THR A 71 1.80 -9.54 -4.73
N PRO A 72 1.64 -10.78 -4.25
CA PRO A 72 0.61 -11.11 -3.26
C PRO A 72 0.84 -10.33 -1.96
N TYR A 73 -0.18 -9.68 -1.39
CA TYR A 73 0.03 -8.84 -0.20
C TYR A 73 0.48 -9.64 1.03
N MET A 74 -0.14 -10.80 1.26
CA MET A 74 0.12 -11.67 2.43
C MET A 74 1.27 -12.65 2.24
N ASP A 75 1.95 -12.64 1.09
CA ASP A 75 3.08 -13.51 0.84
C ASP A 75 4.40 -12.93 1.40
N ALA A 76 5.30 -13.81 1.81
CA ALA A 76 6.63 -13.44 2.31
C ALA A 76 7.53 -12.87 1.22
N GLY A 77 7.32 -13.24 -0.06
CA GLY A 77 7.95 -12.60 -1.21
C GLY A 77 7.19 -11.38 -1.74
N GLY A 78 6.03 -11.09 -1.15
CA GLY A 78 5.14 -10.04 -1.58
C GLY A 78 5.24 -8.76 -0.76
N VAL A 79 4.14 -8.01 -0.70
CA VAL A 79 4.16 -6.64 -0.16
C VAL A 79 4.51 -6.62 1.33
N LEU A 80 3.98 -7.53 2.14
CA LEU A 80 4.32 -7.60 3.57
C LEU A 80 5.78 -7.93 3.80
N GLY A 81 6.33 -8.89 3.06
CA GLY A 81 7.75 -9.25 3.16
C GLY A 81 8.67 -8.10 2.74
N ALA A 82 8.40 -7.49 1.60
CA ALA A 82 9.13 -6.31 1.13
C ALA A 82 9.05 -5.14 2.13
N SER A 83 7.87 -4.91 2.72
CA SER A 83 7.66 -3.86 3.72
C SER A 83 8.41 -4.14 5.02
N ALA A 84 8.46 -5.41 5.46
CA ALA A 84 9.20 -5.82 6.64
C ALA A 84 10.71 -5.61 6.46
N ILE A 85 11.25 -5.97 5.29
CA ILE A 85 12.66 -5.75 4.95
C ILE A 85 12.98 -4.25 4.92
N ALA A 86 12.13 -3.45 4.27
CA ALA A 86 12.30 -1.99 4.22
C ALA A 86 12.27 -1.37 5.63
N ALA A 87 11.31 -1.74 6.46
CA ALA A 87 11.21 -1.28 7.84
C ALA A 87 12.45 -1.66 8.66
N ALA A 88 13.01 -2.85 8.47
CA ALA A 88 14.23 -3.28 9.16
C ALA A 88 15.44 -2.44 8.77
N ILE A 89 15.64 -2.15 7.48
CA ILE A 89 16.79 -1.36 7.00
C ILE A 89 16.66 0.09 7.44
N PHE A 90 15.56 0.75 7.08
CA PHE A 90 15.38 2.17 7.36
C PHE A 90 15.14 2.42 8.85
N GLY A 91 14.38 1.56 9.52
CA GLY A 91 14.19 1.61 10.96
C GLY A 91 15.48 1.32 11.73
N GLY A 92 16.31 0.39 11.25
CA GLY A 92 17.62 0.09 11.83
C GLY A 92 18.58 1.27 11.74
N ILE A 93 18.69 1.89 10.55
CA ILE A 93 19.51 3.10 10.34
C ILE A 93 18.99 4.26 11.20
N ALA A 94 17.68 4.51 11.18
CA ALA A 94 17.05 5.56 11.98
C ALA A 94 17.27 5.34 13.48
N GLY A 95 17.09 4.11 13.98
CA GLY A 95 17.32 3.74 15.37
C GLY A 95 18.79 3.94 15.79
N ALA A 96 19.74 3.57 14.93
CA ALA A 96 21.16 3.79 15.16
C ALA A 96 21.49 5.29 15.29
N PHE A 97 20.98 6.12 14.37
CA PHE A 97 21.16 7.58 14.45
C PHE A 97 20.43 8.20 15.64
N PHE A 98 19.25 7.70 16.00
CA PHE A 98 18.48 8.17 17.14
C PHE A 98 19.23 7.92 18.45
N LEU A 99 19.77 6.71 18.65
CA LEU A 99 20.58 6.37 19.83
C LEU A 99 21.89 7.18 19.85
N ARG A 100 22.60 7.24 18.72
CA ARG A 100 23.86 8.00 18.58
C ARG A 100 23.66 9.51 18.82
N GLY A 101 22.54 10.06 18.35
CA GLY A 101 22.17 11.47 18.53
C GLY A 101 21.91 11.84 19.99
N ARG A 102 21.51 10.88 20.81
CA ARG A 102 21.26 11.08 22.25
C ARG A 102 22.53 11.04 23.10
N THR A 103 23.61 10.43 22.60
CA THR A 103 24.88 10.24 23.33
C THR A 103 26.04 11.03 22.74
N GLY A 104 25.83 11.78 21.65
CA GLY A 104 26.86 12.56 20.98
C GLY A 104 27.33 13.77 21.79
N LYS A 105 28.54 14.26 21.50
CA LYS A 105 29.18 15.43 22.14
C LYS A 105 28.34 16.72 22.10
N TYR A 106 27.34 16.78 21.21
CA TYR A 106 26.39 17.90 21.04
C TYR A 106 25.00 17.63 21.65
N ALA A 107 24.80 16.51 22.35
CA ALA A 107 23.53 16.16 22.98
C ALA A 107 23.33 16.84 24.36
N LYS A 108 24.37 17.45 24.91
CA LYS A 108 24.26 18.34 26.09
C LYS A 108 24.08 19.78 25.60
N PRO A 109 22.91 20.41 25.83
CA PRO A 109 22.79 21.85 25.69
C PRO A 109 23.77 22.51 26.68
N GLY A 110 24.65 23.40 26.19
CA GLY A 110 25.48 24.25 27.06
C GLY A 110 26.96 23.87 27.25
N THR A 111 27.58 23.09 26.34
CA THR A 111 29.05 22.91 26.33
C THR A 111 29.72 23.52 25.10
N GLY A 112 29.24 24.70 24.69
CA GLY A 112 30.00 25.65 23.87
C GLY A 112 30.80 26.57 24.79
#